data_AF-A0A2V7K029-F1
#
_entry.id   AF-A0A2V7K029-F1
#
_cell.length_a   1.000
_cell.length_b   1.000
_cell.length_c   1.000
_cell.angle_alpha   90.00
_cell.angle_beta   90.00
_cell.angle_gamma   90.00
#
_symmetry.space_group_name_H-M   'P 1'
#
loop_
_entity.id
_entity.type
_entity.pdbx_description
1 polymer ?
#
loop_
_entity_poly.entity_id
_entity_poly.type
_entity_poly.pdbx_seq_one_letter_code
_entity_poly.pdbx_strand_id
1 'polypeptide(L)'
;MPASTPRLQSPCPLPRRAFLSAAAAAAGGLALACVDRATGVAMLPPLTASRLPDPEASGIEHVVLVMMENRSFDHFLGWLPGANGRQAGLTYIDSAGTGHATYPLAPDFQGCGHADPDHSYEGGRVEYDGGACDGWLRANDIFSIGYYQEDDLPFLGRAVPQWTSFDRYFCAIMAPTFPNRVYQHAGQTDRISNTLDLSTLPTIWDRLAARGLEGRYYFGDVPALAFWGAKYVPISRPSDAFFADCAAGTLPQVAYVDPPFLGEATGTGP
;
A
#
# COMPACT_ATOMS: atom_id res chain seq x y z
N MET A 1 -17.14 -30.17 -55.85
CA MET A 1 -17.84 -30.27 -54.54
C MET A 1 -16.77 -30.40 -53.47
N PRO A 2 -16.50 -29.36 -52.67
CA PRO A 2 -15.46 -29.44 -51.64
C PRO A 2 -16.03 -30.10 -50.37
N ALA A 3 -15.23 -31.01 -49.81
CA ALA A 3 -15.50 -31.70 -48.56
C ALA A 3 -15.40 -30.75 -47.36
N SER A 4 -16.35 -30.89 -46.43
CA SER A 4 -16.50 -30.12 -45.21
C SER A 4 -15.47 -30.50 -44.14
N THR A 5 -14.70 -29.53 -43.69
CA THR A 5 -13.81 -29.61 -42.52
C THR A 5 -14.63 -29.60 -41.22
N PRO A 6 -14.40 -30.51 -40.25
CA PRO A 6 -15.06 -30.43 -38.95
C PRO A 6 -14.42 -29.34 -38.09
N ARG A 7 -15.24 -28.48 -37.47
CA ARG A 7 -14.78 -27.49 -36.47
C ARG A 7 -14.49 -28.22 -35.15
N LEU A 8 -13.27 -28.07 -34.65
CA LEU A 8 -12.94 -28.37 -33.25
C LEU A 8 -13.64 -27.34 -32.36
N GLN A 9 -14.54 -27.80 -31.50
CA GLN A 9 -15.11 -26.99 -30.43
C GLN A 9 -14.08 -26.88 -29.30
N SER A 10 -13.66 -25.66 -28.97
CA SER A 10 -12.86 -25.39 -27.78
C SER A 10 -13.66 -25.69 -26.51
N PRO A 11 -13.11 -26.38 -25.50
CA PRO A 11 -13.84 -26.63 -24.26
C PRO A 11 -14.06 -25.32 -23.49
N CYS A 12 -15.28 -25.16 -22.97
CA CYS A 12 -15.69 -24.07 -22.10
C CYS A 12 -14.78 -24.03 -20.85
N PRO A 13 -14.19 -22.87 -20.46
CA PRO A 13 -13.40 -22.79 -19.24
C PRO A 13 -14.33 -22.90 -18.02
N LEU A 14 -14.13 -23.96 -17.24
CA LEU A 14 -14.86 -24.16 -15.99
C LEU A 14 -14.55 -23.02 -15.00
N PRO A 15 -15.56 -22.46 -14.31
CA PRO A 15 -15.34 -21.40 -13.34
C PRO A 15 -14.54 -21.92 -12.13
N ARG A 16 -13.57 -21.10 -11.67
CA ARG A 16 -12.61 -21.35 -10.57
C ARG A 16 -13.23 -21.90 -9.26
N ARG A 17 -14.55 -21.76 -9.08
CA ARG A 17 -15.30 -22.24 -7.92
C ARG A 17 -15.57 -23.75 -7.93
N ALA A 18 -15.50 -24.44 -9.07
CA ALA A 18 -15.70 -25.89 -9.15
C ALA A 18 -14.44 -26.69 -8.74
N PHE A 19 -13.26 -26.07 -8.76
CA PHE A 19 -12.00 -26.73 -8.42
C PHE A 19 -11.74 -26.82 -6.91
N LEU A 20 -12.35 -25.92 -6.12
CA LEU A 20 -12.20 -25.91 -4.66
C LEU A 20 -13.15 -26.88 -3.94
N SER A 21 -14.17 -27.41 -4.63
CA SER A 21 -15.16 -28.32 -4.03
C SER A 21 -14.78 -29.80 -4.12
N ALA A 22 -13.69 -30.15 -4.81
CA ALA A 22 -13.28 -31.56 -5.04
C ALA A 22 -12.17 -32.07 -4.10
N ALA A 23 -11.59 -31.22 -3.24
CA ALA A 23 -10.51 -31.62 -2.34
C ALA A 23 -10.98 -32.15 -0.96
N ALA A 24 -12.29 -32.14 -0.68
CA ALA A 24 -12.83 -32.49 0.65
C ALA A 24 -13.27 -33.96 0.82
N ALA A 25 -13.04 -34.84 -0.17
CA ALA A 25 -13.52 -36.22 -0.11
C ALA A 25 -12.48 -37.25 -0.59
N ALA A 26 -11.41 -37.43 0.19
CA ALA A 26 -10.59 -38.65 0.16
C ALA A 26 -9.77 -38.78 1.46
N ALA A 27 -10.45 -39.10 2.57
CA ALA A 27 -9.79 -39.59 3.77
C ALA A 27 -9.66 -41.11 3.69
N GLY A 28 -8.44 -41.64 3.67
CA GLY A 28 -8.19 -43.06 3.95
C GLY A 28 -6.86 -43.60 3.43
N GLY A 29 -5.89 -43.83 4.33
CA GLY A 29 -4.92 -44.93 4.20
C GLY A 29 -3.43 -44.64 4.34
N LEU A 30 -2.92 -44.87 5.57
CA LEU A 30 -1.56 -45.29 6.00
C LEU A 30 -0.31 -44.40 5.79
N ALA A 31 0.50 -44.40 6.85
CA ALA A 31 1.61 -43.52 7.18
C ALA A 31 2.97 -43.94 6.59
N LEU A 32 3.80 -42.95 6.28
CA LEU A 32 5.26 -43.04 6.46
C LEU A 32 5.71 -41.81 7.27
N ALA A 33 6.41 -42.07 8.37
CA ALA A 33 6.99 -41.05 9.22
C ALA A 33 8.18 -40.39 8.53
N CYS A 34 8.02 -39.12 8.14
CA CYS A 34 9.13 -38.20 7.94
C CYS A 34 9.06 -37.19 9.09
N VAL A 35 10.07 -37.23 9.96
CA VAL A 35 10.28 -36.19 10.97
C VAL A 35 10.81 -34.97 10.23
N ASP A 36 9.92 -34.15 9.69
CA ASP A 36 10.28 -32.79 9.35
C ASP A 36 10.28 -31.95 10.63
N ARG A 37 11.44 -31.37 10.94
CA ARG A 37 11.53 -30.22 11.84
C ARG A 37 10.82 -29.05 11.17
N ALA A 38 9.49 -29.07 11.19
CA ALA A 38 8.68 -27.91 10.92
C ALA A 38 8.96 -26.92 12.06
N THR A 39 9.63 -25.83 11.72
CA THR A 39 9.65 -24.59 12.48
C THR A 39 8.23 -24.32 12.97
N GLY A 40 8.08 -24.15 14.29
CA GLY A 40 6.79 -23.83 14.89
C GLY A 40 6.33 -22.47 14.43
N VAL A 41 5.66 -22.40 13.29
CA VAL A 41 4.78 -21.27 12.96
C VAL A 41 3.60 -21.43 13.91
N ALA A 42 3.59 -20.63 14.98
CA ALA A 42 2.43 -20.50 15.83
C ALA A 42 1.27 -20.05 14.92
N MET A 43 0.38 -20.99 14.60
CA MET A 43 -0.87 -20.70 13.94
C MET A 43 -1.66 -19.78 14.88
N LEU A 44 -1.72 -18.50 14.53
CA LEU A 44 -2.60 -17.56 15.23
C LEU A 44 -4.01 -18.15 15.21
N PRO A 45 -4.72 -18.18 16.35
CA PRO A 45 -6.10 -18.64 16.37
C PRO A 45 -6.90 -17.85 15.32
N PRO A 46 -7.78 -18.51 14.56
CA PRO A 46 -8.61 -17.81 13.59
C PRO A 46 -9.37 -16.72 14.34
N LEU A 47 -9.18 -15.47 13.93
CA LEU A 47 -9.99 -14.37 14.42
C LEU A 47 -11.44 -14.75 14.16
N THR A 48 -12.18 -15.05 15.21
CA THR A 48 -13.63 -15.13 15.12
C THR A 48 -14.09 -13.74 14.70
N ALA A 49 -14.36 -13.55 13.41
CA ALA A 49 -14.82 -12.27 12.91
C ALA A 49 -16.15 -11.96 13.59
N SER A 50 -16.11 -11.12 14.63
CA SER A 50 -17.30 -10.51 15.19
C SER A 50 -18.03 -9.84 14.05
N ARG A 51 -19.33 -10.12 13.89
CA ARG A 51 -20.15 -9.45 12.88
C ARG A 51 -20.02 -7.95 13.14
N LEU A 52 -19.49 -7.22 12.16
CA LEU A 52 -19.38 -5.76 12.25
C LEU A 52 -20.80 -5.17 12.40
N PRO A 53 -20.95 -4.06 13.15
CA PRO A 53 -22.18 -3.29 13.18
C PRO A 53 -22.61 -2.85 11.78
N ASP A 54 -23.88 -2.47 11.65
CA ASP A 54 -24.35 -1.79 10.44
C ASP A 54 -23.50 -0.53 10.21
N PRO A 55 -22.89 -0.33 9.02
CA PRO A 55 -22.13 0.88 8.72
C PRO A 55 -22.92 2.18 8.97
N GLU A 56 -24.25 2.16 8.77
CA GLU A 56 -25.11 3.32 9.05
C GLU A 56 -25.15 3.68 10.54
N ALA A 57 -24.87 2.71 11.42
CA ALA A 57 -24.81 2.93 12.86
C ALA A 57 -23.43 3.44 13.35
N SER A 58 -22.47 3.66 12.44
CA SER A 58 -21.13 4.14 12.82
C SER A 58 -21.12 5.58 13.36
N GLY A 59 -22.11 6.40 13.00
CA GLY A 59 -22.13 7.83 13.30
C GLY A 59 -21.08 8.65 12.53
N ILE A 60 -20.41 8.05 11.55
CA ILE A 60 -19.40 8.72 10.72
C ILE A 60 -20.10 9.43 9.55
N GLU A 61 -19.98 10.76 9.50
CA GLU A 61 -20.52 11.58 8.41
C GLU A 61 -19.47 11.90 7.34
N HIS A 62 -18.19 11.98 7.74
CA HIS A 62 -17.07 12.32 6.88
C HIS A 62 -15.93 11.31 7.02
N VAL A 63 -15.44 10.81 5.89
CA VAL A 63 -14.18 10.07 5.82
C VAL A 63 -13.14 10.96 5.16
N VAL A 64 -12.11 11.33 5.92
CA VAL A 64 -10.96 12.08 5.43
C VAL A 64 -9.78 11.13 5.29
N LEU A 65 -9.29 10.98 4.08
CA LEU A 65 -8.08 10.21 3.80
C LEU A 65 -6.94 11.20 3.50
N VAL A 66 -5.97 11.27 4.40
CA VAL A 66 -4.71 11.98 4.18
C VAL A 66 -3.71 10.96 3.67
N MET A 67 -3.20 11.17 2.46
CA MET A 67 -2.32 10.23 1.82
C MET A 67 -0.88 10.73 1.83
N MET A 68 -0.04 10.06 2.62
CA MET A 68 1.38 10.39 2.74
C MET A 68 2.20 9.70 1.63
N GLU A 69 3.51 9.88 1.68
CA GLU A 69 4.46 9.42 0.65
C GLU A 69 5.66 8.69 1.27
N ASN A 70 6.21 7.75 0.50
CA ASN A 70 7.54 7.12 0.58
C ASN A 70 8.13 6.79 1.95
N ARG A 71 7.33 6.22 2.87
CA ARG A 71 7.81 5.80 4.20
C ARG A 71 7.26 4.43 4.59
N SER A 72 8.17 3.51 4.98
CA SER A 72 7.78 2.17 5.45
C SER A 72 7.32 2.21 6.91
N PHE A 73 6.58 1.17 7.33
CA PHE A 73 6.13 1.06 8.72
C PHE A 73 7.31 1.05 9.69
N ASP A 74 8.33 0.22 9.45
CA ASP A 74 9.49 0.12 10.33
C ASP A 74 10.30 1.41 10.38
N HIS A 75 10.33 2.18 9.29
CA HIS A 75 11.05 3.45 9.26
C HIS A 75 10.38 4.53 10.13
N PHE A 76 9.04 4.56 10.21
CA PHE A 76 8.30 5.59 10.97
C PHE A 76 7.81 5.12 12.34
N LEU A 77 7.30 3.90 12.44
CA LEU A 77 6.52 3.39 13.57
C LEU A 77 7.02 2.04 14.09
N GLY A 78 8.21 1.59 13.70
CA GLY A 78 8.80 0.34 14.20
C GLY A 78 9.11 0.35 15.70
N TRP A 79 9.04 1.52 16.35
CA TRP A 79 9.12 1.70 17.81
C TRP A 79 7.79 1.48 18.54
N LEU A 80 6.67 1.36 17.81
CA LEU A 80 5.34 1.26 18.41
C LEU A 80 5.19 -0.01 19.26
N PRO A 81 4.91 0.08 20.57
CA PRO A 81 4.83 -1.09 21.43
C PRO A 81 3.75 -2.09 20.98
N GLY A 82 4.14 -3.36 20.84
CA GLY A 82 3.24 -4.46 20.47
C GLY A 82 2.96 -4.58 18.97
N ALA A 83 3.48 -3.67 18.12
CA ALA A 83 3.44 -3.83 16.68
C ALA A 83 4.37 -4.95 16.22
N ASN A 84 4.05 -5.55 15.07
CA ASN A 84 4.90 -6.53 14.38
C ASN A 84 6.09 -5.89 13.63
N GLY A 85 6.24 -4.57 13.69
CA GLY A 85 7.35 -3.85 13.07
C GLY A 85 8.65 -4.03 13.84
N ARG A 86 9.79 -3.95 13.14
CA ARG A 86 11.12 -4.03 13.75
C ARG A 86 12.12 -3.13 13.05
N GLN A 87 12.42 -2.00 13.69
CA GLN A 87 13.36 -1.02 13.15
C GLN A 87 14.81 -1.19 13.65
N ALA A 88 15.01 -1.73 14.85
CA ALA A 88 16.31 -1.76 15.52
C ALA A 88 16.89 -3.17 15.72
N GLY A 89 18.22 -3.23 15.91
CA GLY A 89 18.94 -4.47 16.19
C GLY A 89 18.95 -5.44 15.02
N LEU A 90 18.92 -4.91 13.79
CA LEU A 90 19.03 -5.65 12.55
C LEU A 90 20.36 -5.33 11.86
N THR A 91 20.80 -6.21 10.96
CA THR A 91 22.01 -6.02 10.16
C THR A 91 21.74 -6.48 8.74
N TYR A 92 22.10 -5.63 7.77
CA TYR A 92 21.95 -5.89 6.34
C TYR A 92 23.32 -5.92 5.67
N ILE A 93 23.45 -6.77 4.65
CA ILE A 93 24.71 -6.96 3.93
C ILE A 93 24.66 -6.14 2.63
N ASP A 94 25.65 -5.28 2.43
CA ASP A 94 25.78 -4.53 1.18
C ASP A 94 26.34 -5.38 0.03
N SER A 95 26.38 -4.80 -1.16
CA SER A 95 26.93 -5.45 -2.36
C SER A 95 28.42 -5.83 -2.25
N ALA A 96 29.17 -5.24 -1.32
CA ALA A 96 30.57 -5.58 -1.04
C ALA A 96 30.73 -6.67 0.03
N GLY A 97 29.63 -7.18 0.60
CA GLY A 97 29.64 -8.18 1.67
C GLY A 97 29.85 -7.60 3.07
N THR A 98 29.77 -6.28 3.24
CA THR A 98 29.91 -5.60 4.52
C THR A 98 28.57 -5.52 5.23
N GLY A 99 28.55 -5.88 6.52
CA GLY A 99 27.37 -5.76 7.36
C GLY A 99 27.19 -4.36 7.93
N HIS A 100 25.99 -3.81 7.81
CA HIS A 100 25.59 -2.52 8.36
C HIS A 100 24.39 -2.68 9.29
N ALA A 101 24.50 -2.13 10.50
CA ALA A 101 23.41 -2.17 11.46
C ALA A 101 22.38 -1.07 11.14
N THR A 102 21.08 -1.37 11.32
CA THR A 102 20.03 -0.35 11.32
C THR A 102 20.32 0.72 12.38
N TYR A 103 20.06 1.99 12.09
CA TYR A 103 20.46 3.10 12.95
C TYR A 103 19.37 4.18 13.07
N PRO A 104 19.31 4.91 14.20
CA PRO A 104 18.43 6.08 14.30
C PRO A 104 18.94 7.18 13.39
N LEU A 105 18.03 7.83 12.64
CA LEU A 105 18.40 8.90 11.70
C LEU A 105 18.88 10.18 12.40
N ALA A 106 18.43 10.43 13.63
CA ALA A 106 18.82 11.61 14.38
C ALA A 106 20.37 11.75 14.46
N PRO A 107 20.94 12.96 14.23
CA PRO A 107 20.24 14.22 13.99
C PRO A 107 19.94 14.54 12.50
N ASP A 108 20.34 13.67 11.55
CA ASP A 108 20.09 13.85 10.12
C ASP A 108 18.83 13.11 9.67
N PHE A 109 17.67 13.68 10.01
CA PHE A 109 16.36 13.11 9.69
C PHE A 109 16.09 12.98 8.19
N GLN A 110 16.70 13.85 7.38
CA GLN A 110 16.44 13.87 5.93
C GLN A 110 17.43 13.01 5.14
N GLY A 111 18.51 12.53 5.76
CA GLY A 111 19.56 11.78 5.06
C GLY A 111 20.21 12.64 3.99
N CYS A 112 20.54 13.90 4.29
CA CYS A 112 21.11 14.81 3.31
C CYS A 112 22.39 14.23 2.68
N GLY A 113 22.37 14.03 1.36
CA GLY A 113 23.48 13.45 0.60
C GLY A 113 23.35 11.96 0.31
N HIS A 114 22.29 11.32 0.79
CA HIS A 114 21.89 9.98 0.37
C HIS A 114 21.03 10.00 -0.88
N ALA A 115 21.05 8.89 -1.61
CA ALA A 115 20.10 8.68 -2.70
C ALA A 115 18.71 8.37 -2.12
N ASP A 116 17.65 8.73 -2.85
CA ASP A 116 16.32 8.25 -2.52
C ASP A 116 16.29 6.72 -2.64
N PRO A 117 15.79 5.99 -1.62
CA PRO A 117 15.68 4.54 -1.69
C PRO A 117 14.82 4.09 -2.88
N ASP A 118 15.29 3.07 -3.59
CA ASP A 118 14.67 2.51 -4.78
C ASP A 118 13.29 1.91 -4.46
N HIS A 119 12.27 2.69 -4.80
CA HIS A 119 10.87 2.33 -4.66
C HIS A 119 10.26 1.92 -6.02
N SER A 120 11.09 1.54 -7.00
CA SER A 120 10.64 1.02 -8.29
C SER A 120 10.05 -0.38 -8.17
N TYR A 121 9.39 -0.84 -9.24
CA TYR A 121 8.90 -2.21 -9.30
C TYR A 121 10.08 -3.17 -9.21
N GLU A 122 11.14 -2.99 -10.00
CA GLU A 122 12.30 -3.87 -10.03
C GLU A 122 13.09 -3.82 -8.71
N GLY A 123 13.36 -2.62 -8.19
CA GLY A 123 14.07 -2.39 -6.93
C GLY A 123 13.43 -3.07 -5.75
N GLY A 124 12.10 -2.91 -5.59
CA GLY A 124 11.37 -3.57 -4.51
C GLY A 124 11.47 -5.11 -4.54
N ARG A 125 11.70 -5.75 -5.69
CA ARG A 125 11.98 -7.21 -5.73
C ARG A 125 13.37 -7.54 -5.21
N VAL A 126 14.35 -6.69 -5.51
CA VAL A 126 15.72 -6.85 -5.00
C VAL A 126 15.69 -6.76 -3.48
N GLU A 127 15.04 -5.73 -2.94
CA GLU A 127 14.89 -5.53 -1.49
C GLU A 127 14.15 -6.67 -0.80
N TYR A 128 13.06 -7.13 -1.40
CA TYR A 128 12.23 -8.23 -0.88
C TYR A 128 12.95 -9.58 -0.88
N ASP A 129 13.90 -9.79 -1.79
CA ASP A 129 14.72 -11.00 -1.96
C ASP A 129 13.96 -12.32 -1.75
N GLY A 130 12.88 -12.52 -2.51
CA GLY A 130 12.08 -13.75 -2.43
C GLY A 130 11.38 -13.98 -1.07
N GLY A 131 11.24 -12.94 -0.26
CA GLY A 131 10.64 -12.98 1.08
C GLY A 131 11.65 -13.06 2.22
N ALA A 132 12.96 -13.08 1.93
CA ALA A 132 13.99 -12.94 2.96
C ALA A 132 14.07 -11.50 3.51
N CYS A 133 13.65 -10.50 2.70
CA CYS A 133 13.64 -9.08 3.06
C CYS A 133 15.02 -8.54 3.51
N ASP A 134 16.12 -9.10 2.99
CA ASP A 134 17.49 -8.72 3.32
C ASP A 134 18.25 -8.13 2.11
N GLY A 135 17.51 -7.63 1.11
CA GLY A 135 18.05 -7.06 -0.12
C GLY A 135 18.26 -5.55 -0.11
N TRP A 136 17.92 -4.85 0.98
CA TRP A 136 17.92 -3.39 1.04
C TRP A 136 19.21 -2.74 0.54
N LEU A 137 20.37 -3.17 1.03
CA LEU A 137 21.68 -2.61 0.65
C LEU A 137 22.28 -3.21 -0.65
N ARG A 138 21.51 -4.04 -1.35
CA ARG A 138 21.82 -4.45 -2.73
C ARG A 138 21.25 -3.47 -3.75
N ALA A 139 20.13 -2.83 -3.42
CA ALA A 139 19.48 -1.80 -4.25
C ALA A 139 19.86 -0.36 -3.83
N ASN A 140 20.21 -0.16 -2.55
CA ASN A 140 20.32 1.17 -1.94
C ASN A 140 21.62 1.39 -1.17
N ASP A 141 21.82 2.63 -0.72
CA ASP A 141 22.77 2.97 0.33
C ASP A 141 22.16 2.80 1.74
N ILE A 142 22.94 3.14 2.77
CA ILE A 142 22.58 2.96 4.18
C ILE A 142 21.33 3.74 4.62
N PHE A 143 20.90 4.78 3.90
CA PHE A 143 19.73 5.55 4.29
C PHE A 143 18.45 4.69 4.32
N SER A 144 18.38 3.68 3.45
CA SER A 144 17.28 2.72 3.38
C SER A 144 17.07 1.89 4.67
N ILE A 145 18.08 1.82 5.54
CA ILE A 145 18.03 1.08 6.81
C ILE A 145 18.06 1.99 8.05
N GLY A 146 17.90 3.31 7.84
CA GLY A 146 17.69 4.28 8.90
C GLY A 146 16.24 4.34 9.36
N TYR A 147 16.00 4.71 10.61
CA TYR A 147 14.65 4.83 11.18
C TYR A 147 14.49 6.03 12.11
N TYR A 148 13.24 6.46 12.28
CA TYR A 148 12.82 7.45 13.27
C TYR A 148 12.53 6.77 14.62
N GLN A 149 12.78 7.48 15.71
CA GLN A 149 12.29 7.14 17.04
C GLN A 149 10.99 7.89 17.36
N GLU A 150 10.29 7.49 18.42
CA GLU A 150 9.05 8.13 18.86
C GLU A 150 9.19 9.66 19.01
N ASP A 151 10.24 10.10 19.70
CA ASP A 151 10.48 11.53 19.96
C ASP A 151 10.97 12.30 18.72
N ASP A 152 11.36 11.62 17.64
CA ASP A 152 11.78 12.25 16.38
C ASP A 152 10.58 12.69 15.51
N LEU A 153 9.36 12.22 15.84
CA LEU A 153 8.13 12.48 15.10
C LEU A 153 7.16 13.32 15.93
N PRO A 154 7.23 14.66 15.89
CA PRO A 154 6.50 15.52 16.83
C PRO A 154 4.99 15.31 16.87
N PHE A 155 4.38 15.04 15.71
CA PHE A 155 2.95 14.73 15.62
C PHE A 155 2.68 13.23 15.82
N LEU A 156 3.28 12.37 14.99
CA LEU A 156 2.96 10.93 15.01
C LEU A 156 3.36 10.25 16.32
N GLY A 157 4.50 10.62 16.91
CA GLY A 157 4.94 10.12 18.21
C GLY A 157 3.94 10.37 19.33
N ARG A 158 3.10 11.41 19.22
CA ARG A 158 2.06 11.73 20.20
C ARG A 158 0.68 11.21 19.80
N ALA A 159 0.36 11.23 18.50
CA ALA A 159 -0.95 10.82 17.99
C ALA A 159 -1.12 9.29 17.96
N VAL A 160 -0.13 8.57 17.42
CA VAL A 160 -0.21 7.12 17.18
C VAL A 160 -0.52 6.31 18.45
N PRO A 161 0.12 6.56 19.61
CA PRO A 161 -0.19 5.81 20.83
C PRO A 161 -1.62 6.03 21.38
N GLN A 162 -2.29 7.09 20.96
CA GLN A 162 -3.65 7.45 21.39
C GLN A 162 -4.72 7.01 20.38
N TRP A 163 -4.30 6.48 19.23
CA TRP A 163 -5.16 6.21 18.06
C TRP A 163 -4.99 4.76 17.59
N THR A 164 -5.85 4.35 16.67
CA THR A 164 -5.77 3.02 16.06
C THR A 164 -4.71 3.00 14.97
N SER A 165 -3.78 2.06 15.05
CA SER A 165 -2.75 1.81 14.04
C SER A 165 -2.87 0.41 13.45
N PHE A 166 -2.41 0.24 12.23
CA PHE A 166 -2.41 -1.04 11.52
C PHE A 166 -0.97 -1.44 11.18
N ASP A 167 -0.41 -2.42 11.89
CA ASP A 167 0.96 -2.93 11.73
C ASP A 167 1.10 -4.03 10.66
N ARG A 168 0.01 -4.32 9.95
CA ARG A 168 -0.09 -5.27 8.83
C ARG A 168 -0.86 -4.65 7.66
N TYR A 169 -0.66 -3.36 7.45
CA TYR A 169 -1.20 -2.60 6.33
C TYR A 169 -0.10 -2.42 5.27
N PHE A 170 -0.26 -3.07 4.13
CA PHE A 170 0.73 -3.08 3.05
C PHE A 170 0.30 -2.16 1.92
N CYS A 171 1.27 -1.65 1.16
CA CYS A 171 0.97 -1.03 -0.13
C CYS A 171 0.24 -2.04 -1.03
N ALA A 172 -0.60 -1.54 -1.93
CA ALA A 172 -1.38 -2.41 -2.81
C ALA A 172 -0.50 -3.15 -3.83
N ILE A 173 0.64 -2.55 -4.18
CA ILE A 173 1.66 -3.13 -5.06
C ILE A 173 3.05 -2.59 -4.67
N MET A 174 4.06 -3.48 -4.65
CA MET A 174 5.48 -3.10 -4.55
C MET A 174 5.91 -2.47 -5.88
N ALA A 175 5.68 -1.16 -6.01
CA ALA A 175 5.91 -0.34 -7.17
C ALA A 175 5.88 1.13 -6.71
N PRO A 176 6.28 2.11 -7.55
CA PRO A 176 6.37 3.50 -7.11
C PRO A 176 4.98 4.14 -6.90
N THR A 177 4.99 5.44 -6.67
CA THR A 177 3.84 6.26 -6.29
C THR A 177 2.62 6.10 -7.22
N PHE A 178 2.77 6.26 -8.54
CA PHE A 178 1.60 6.35 -9.43
C PHE A 178 0.79 5.05 -9.49
N PRO A 179 1.40 3.84 -9.61
CA PRO A 179 0.67 2.59 -9.45
C PRO A 179 -0.20 2.53 -8.19
N ASN A 180 0.34 2.96 -7.04
CA ASN A 180 -0.34 2.93 -5.75
C ASN A 180 -1.42 4.02 -5.62
N ARG A 181 -1.22 5.22 -6.17
CA ARG A 181 -2.26 6.27 -6.27
C ARG A 181 -3.44 5.79 -7.14
N VAL A 182 -3.17 5.07 -8.24
CA VAL A 182 -4.27 4.48 -9.04
C VAL A 182 -5.03 3.43 -8.21
N TYR A 183 -4.32 2.55 -7.49
CA TYR A 183 -4.96 1.59 -6.56
C TYR A 183 -5.83 2.28 -5.50
N GLN A 184 -5.35 3.37 -4.92
CA GLN A 184 -6.05 4.14 -3.89
C GLN A 184 -7.44 4.62 -4.34
N HIS A 185 -7.59 4.96 -5.62
CA HIS A 185 -8.85 5.44 -6.17
C HIS A 185 -9.68 4.35 -6.87
N ALA A 186 -9.05 3.34 -7.46
CA ALA A 186 -9.72 2.36 -8.32
C ALA A 186 -9.77 0.94 -7.74
N GLY A 187 -9.05 0.64 -6.66
CA GLY A 187 -8.92 -0.71 -6.10
C GLY A 187 -8.14 -1.69 -7.00
N GLN A 188 -7.52 -1.19 -8.07
CA GLN A 188 -6.66 -1.88 -9.03
C GLN A 188 -5.76 -0.85 -9.73
N THR A 189 -4.72 -1.30 -10.43
CA THR A 189 -3.85 -0.42 -11.22
C THR A 189 -3.61 -0.98 -12.62
N ASP A 190 -3.38 -0.08 -13.58
CA ASP A 190 -3.07 -0.38 -14.98
C ASP A 190 -1.58 -0.18 -15.32
N ARG A 191 -0.76 0.18 -14.33
CA ARG A 191 0.66 0.50 -14.50
C ARG A 191 1.49 -0.07 -13.37
N ILE A 192 2.78 -0.28 -13.65
CA ILE A 192 3.78 -0.72 -12.66
C ILE A 192 4.89 0.31 -12.45
N SER A 193 4.85 1.42 -13.17
CA SER A 193 5.82 2.51 -13.09
C SER A 193 5.09 3.87 -13.14
N ASN A 194 5.83 4.95 -12.90
CA ASN A 194 5.31 6.33 -12.90
C ASN A 194 5.04 6.86 -14.33
N THR A 195 4.15 6.20 -15.08
CA THR A 195 3.72 6.66 -16.41
C THR A 195 2.55 7.63 -16.31
N LEU A 196 2.48 8.55 -17.28
CA LEU A 196 1.42 9.56 -17.38
C LEU A 196 0.24 9.11 -18.25
N ASP A 197 0.19 7.83 -18.64
CA ASP A 197 -0.90 7.29 -19.44
C ASP A 197 -2.23 7.49 -18.73
N LEU A 198 -3.27 7.83 -19.50
CA LEU A 198 -4.59 8.01 -18.95
C LEU A 198 -5.17 6.65 -18.54
N SER A 199 -5.64 6.57 -17.30
CA SER A 199 -6.42 5.45 -16.81
C SER A 199 -7.88 5.56 -17.23
N THR A 200 -8.47 4.40 -17.50
CA THR A 200 -9.91 4.25 -17.76
C THR A 200 -10.61 3.45 -16.65
N LEU A 201 -9.87 3.08 -15.61
CA LEU A 201 -10.40 2.26 -14.52
C LEU A 201 -11.51 3.02 -13.76
N PRO A 202 -12.62 2.34 -13.40
CA PRO A 202 -13.64 2.96 -12.57
C PRO A 202 -13.08 3.25 -11.17
N THR A 203 -13.49 4.38 -10.59
CA THR A 203 -12.98 4.82 -9.28
C THR A 203 -14.08 4.84 -8.21
N ILE A 204 -13.67 5.03 -6.96
CA ILE A 204 -14.58 5.34 -5.85
C ILE A 204 -15.43 6.59 -6.16
N TRP A 205 -14.89 7.58 -6.87
CA TRP A 205 -15.60 8.81 -7.24
C TRP A 205 -16.81 8.54 -8.13
N ASP A 206 -16.69 7.60 -9.06
CA ASP A 206 -17.82 7.16 -9.89
C ASP A 206 -18.93 6.53 -9.04
N ARG A 207 -18.54 5.78 -8.00
CA ARG A 207 -19.48 5.11 -7.09
C ARG A 207 -20.18 6.09 -6.16
N LEU A 208 -19.46 7.10 -5.66
CA LEU A 208 -20.03 8.19 -4.87
C LEU A 208 -21.07 8.97 -5.69
N ALA A 209 -20.69 9.41 -6.89
CA ALA A 209 -21.59 10.13 -7.78
C ALA A 209 -22.84 9.32 -8.14
N ALA A 210 -22.69 8.02 -8.43
CA ALA A 210 -23.82 7.12 -8.72
C ALA A 210 -24.80 6.95 -7.54
N ARG A 211 -24.38 7.28 -6.32
CA ARG A 211 -25.20 7.25 -5.10
C ARG A 211 -25.66 8.63 -4.64
N GLY A 212 -25.35 9.70 -5.39
CA GLY A 212 -25.65 11.07 -4.98
C GLY A 212 -24.85 11.51 -3.75
N LEU A 213 -23.71 10.88 -3.48
CA LEU A 213 -22.79 11.28 -2.40
C LEU A 213 -21.75 12.25 -2.95
N GLU A 214 -21.34 13.21 -2.14
CA GLU A 214 -20.31 14.18 -2.52
C GLU A 214 -18.93 13.63 -2.17
N GLY A 215 -18.00 13.79 -3.11
CA GLY A 215 -16.59 13.54 -2.92
C GLY A 215 -15.80 14.79 -3.30
N ARG A 216 -14.72 15.07 -2.58
CA ARG A 216 -13.76 16.14 -2.94
C ARG A 216 -12.33 15.62 -2.83
N TYR A 217 -11.52 15.98 -3.80
CA TYR A 217 -10.11 15.65 -3.86
C TYR A 217 -9.30 16.93 -3.74
N TYR A 218 -8.50 17.03 -2.69
CA TYR A 218 -7.67 18.18 -2.39
C TYR A 218 -6.21 17.83 -2.69
N PHE A 219 -5.53 18.70 -3.43
CA PHE A 219 -4.16 18.46 -3.87
C PHE A 219 -3.22 19.62 -3.54
N GLY A 220 -1.95 19.32 -3.31
CA GLY A 220 -0.90 20.32 -3.10
C GLY A 220 -0.58 21.12 -4.36
N ASP A 221 -0.29 20.43 -5.47
CA ASP A 221 0.16 21.04 -6.73
C ASP A 221 -0.46 20.40 -8.00
N VAL A 222 -0.11 19.17 -8.36
CA VAL A 222 -0.64 18.41 -9.49
C VAL A 222 -1.55 17.32 -8.94
N PRO A 223 -2.82 17.28 -9.34
CA PRO A 223 -3.75 16.29 -8.81
C PRO A 223 -3.42 14.89 -9.37
N ALA A 224 -3.32 13.87 -8.50
CA ALA A 224 -3.24 12.47 -8.93
C ALA A 224 -4.46 12.07 -9.79
N LEU A 225 -5.62 12.71 -9.58
CA LEU A 225 -6.80 12.49 -10.42
C LEU A 225 -6.63 12.93 -11.89
N ALA A 226 -5.55 13.65 -12.23
CA ALA A 226 -5.17 13.92 -13.62
C ALA A 226 -4.87 12.64 -14.41
N PHE A 227 -4.60 11.50 -13.76
CA PHE A 227 -4.52 10.20 -14.45
C PHE A 227 -5.82 9.82 -15.16
N TRP A 228 -6.97 10.44 -14.87
CA TRP A 228 -8.22 10.25 -15.60
C TRP A 228 -8.57 11.44 -16.52
N GLY A 229 -7.57 12.26 -16.85
CA GLY A 229 -7.74 13.47 -17.66
C GLY A 229 -8.70 14.47 -17.01
N ALA A 230 -9.61 15.04 -17.80
CA ALA A 230 -10.54 16.06 -17.30
C ALA A 230 -11.70 15.49 -16.45
N LYS A 231 -11.83 14.16 -16.33
CA LYS A 231 -13.01 13.49 -15.76
C LYS A 231 -13.36 13.97 -14.33
N TYR A 232 -12.36 14.19 -13.49
CA TYR A 232 -12.54 14.55 -12.08
C TYR A 232 -12.13 15.99 -11.73
N VAL A 233 -11.91 16.85 -12.74
CA VAL A 233 -11.68 18.28 -12.52
C VAL A 233 -12.78 18.92 -11.65
N PRO A 234 -14.08 18.62 -11.85
CA PRO A 234 -15.14 19.25 -11.05
C PRO A 234 -15.05 19.02 -9.53
N ILE A 235 -14.43 17.93 -9.08
CA ILE A 235 -14.28 17.57 -7.65
C ILE A 235 -12.89 17.89 -7.09
N SER A 236 -11.96 18.35 -7.93
CA SER A 236 -10.58 18.61 -7.53
C SER A 236 -10.41 20.06 -7.06
N ARG A 237 -9.75 20.29 -5.93
CA ARG A 237 -9.46 21.63 -5.38
C ARG A 237 -8.03 21.69 -4.84
N PRO A 238 -7.38 22.87 -4.81
CA PRO A 238 -6.13 23.00 -4.08
C PRO A 238 -6.34 22.78 -2.56
N SER A 239 -5.28 22.41 -1.86
CA SER A 239 -5.31 22.01 -0.44
C SER A 239 -5.78 23.11 0.53
N ASP A 240 -5.67 24.39 0.17
CA ASP A 240 -6.21 25.51 0.95
C ASP A 240 -7.74 25.43 1.13
N ALA A 241 -8.44 24.94 0.11
CA ALA A 241 -9.89 24.73 0.16
C ALA A 241 -10.31 23.68 1.19
N PHE A 242 -9.46 22.70 1.52
CA PHE A 242 -9.75 21.72 2.56
C PHE A 242 -9.93 22.41 3.92
N PHE A 243 -9.03 23.32 4.26
CA PHE A 243 -9.11 24.07 5.51
C PHE A 243 -10.32 25.02 5.52
N ALA A 244 -10.64 25.64 4.38
CA ALA A 244 -11.83 26.47 4.24
C ALA A 244 -13.13 25.67 4.44
N ASP A 245 -13.24 24.49 3.82
CA ASP A 245 -14.40 23.61 3.96
C ASP A 245 -14.54 23.07 5.38
N CYS A 246 -13.43 22.72 6.04
CA CYS A 246 -13.41 22.35 7.45
C CYS A 246 -13.94 23.50 8.34
N ALA A 247 -13.44 24.72 8.13
CA ALA A 247 -13.83 25.89 8.91
C ALA A 247 -15.31 26.27 8.71
N ALA A 248 -15.85 26.04 7.51
CA ALA A 248 -17.24 26.32 7.18
C ALA A 248 -18.22 25.19 7.58
N GLY A 249 -17.73 24.01 7.97
CA GLY A 249 -18.57 22.83 8.22
C GLY A 249 -19.21 22.28 6.94
N THR A 250 -18.54 22.42 5.79
CA THR A 250 -19.04 22.03 4.45
C THR A 250 -18.19 20.95 3.79
N LEU A 251 -17.53 20.13 4.61
CA LEU A 251 -16.74 19.00 4.16
C LEU A 251 -17.65 17.97 3.45
N PRO A 252 -17.23 17.33 2.34
CA PRO A 252 -18.03 16.29 1.69
C PRO A 252 -18.03 14.99 2.51
N GLN A 253 -18.88 14.02 2.18
CA GLN A 253 -18.89 12.71 2.84
C GLN A 253 -17.55 11.97 2.68
N VAL A 254 -16.87 12.15 1.54
CA VAL A 254 -15.52 11.60 1.30
C VAL A 254 -14.57 12.68 0.83
N ALA A 255 -13.50 12.90 1.59
CA ALA A 255 -12.45 13.86 1.28
C ALA A 255 -11.10 13.13 1.19
N TYR A 256 -10.38 13.31 0.08
CA TYR A 256 -8.99 12.87 -0.03
C TYR A 256 -8.10 14.10 -0.04
N VAL A 257 -7.00 14.07 0.72
CA VAL A 257 -6.02 15.16 0.82
C VAL A 257 -4.64 14.61 0.50
N ASP A 258 -4.09 15.05 -0.61
CA ASP A 258 -2.76 14.67 -1.07
C ASP A 258 -1.78 15.85 -0.92
N PRO A 259 -0.53 15.58 -0.48
CA PRO A 259 0.54 16.58 -0.46
C PRO A 259 1.01 16.94 -1.88
N PRO A 260 1.92 17.91 -2.02
CA PRO A 260 2.55 18.23 -3.31
C PRO A 260 3.32 17.03 -3.92
N PHE A 261 3.19 16.85 -5.24
CA PHE A 261 3.71 15.77 -6.09
C PHE A 261 4.85 16.18 -7.04
N LEU A 262 5.10 17.47 -7.31
CA LEU A 262 5.99 17.88 -8.41
C LEU A 262 7.46 17.42 -8.24
N GLY A 263 7.87 16.96 -7.05
CA GLY A 263 9.16 16.30 -6.80
C GLY A 263 9.16 14.78 -7.03
N GLU A 264 8.00 14.13 -7.17
CA GLU A 264 7.87 12.67 -7.25
C GLU A 264 8.25 12.09 -8.60
N ALA A 265 8.07 12.84 -9.69
CA ALA A 265 8.52 12.40 -11.01
C ALA A 265 10.04 12.16 -11.06
N THR A 266 10.79 12.76 -10.13
CA THR A 266 12.23 12.59 -9.95
C THR A 266 12.60 11.73 -8.73
N GLY A 267 11.64 11.13 -8.02
CA GLY A 267 11.88 10.34 -6.80
C GLY A 267 12.37 11.19 -5.63
N THR A 268 11.98 12.46 -5.58
CA THR A 268 12.42 13.41 -4.54
C THR A 268 11.23 14.21 -4.02
N GLY A 269 10.06 13.58 -3.88
CA GLY A 269 8.94 14.23 -3.21
C GLY A 269 9.28 14.54 -1.74
N PRO A 270 8.53 15.46 -1.13
CA PRO A 270 8.79 15.95 0.23
C PRO A 270 8.69 14.89 1.32
#